data_AF-A0A9E2Q498-F1
#
_entry.id   AF-A0A9E2Q498-F1
#
_cell.length_a   1.000
_cell.length_b   1.000
_cell.length_c   1.000
_cell.angle_alpha   90.00
_cell.angle_beta   90.00
_cell.angle_gamma   90.00
#
_symmetry.space_group_name_H-M   'P 1'
#
loop_
_entity.id
_entity.type
_entity.pdbx_description
1 polymer ?
#
loop_
_entity_poly.entity_id
_entity_poly.type
_entity_poly.pdbx_seq_one_letter_code
_entity_poly.pdbx_strand_id
1 'polypeptide(L)'
;MKQRRLTLGVAATIPVLLLAAACSSGGSADATSSASVTTLTWWDGFTQYNTGDSPLEGLIGTCEEQTGITIERTVDQSINDRLTQAASSGDLPDLVVLDNPNVAQYAETGI
;
A
#
# COMPACT_ATOMS: atom_id res chain seq x y z
N MET A 1 33.22 -5.89 68.73
CA MET A 1 31.84 -5.40 68.85
C MET A 1 31.09 -5.79 67.58
N LYS A 2 30.01 -6.55 67.73
CA LYS A 2 29.08 -6.97 66.66
C LYS A 2 28.33 -5.75 66.14
N GLN A 3 28.17 -5.64 64.83
CA GLN A 3 26.94 -5.12 64.21
C GLN A 3 26.68 -5.90 62.92
N ARG A 4 25.66 -6.76 62.99
CA ARG A 4 24.97 -7.39 61.85
C ARG A 4 24.08 -6.34 61.21
N ARG A 5 24.00 -6.29 59.87
CA ARG A 5 22.76 -5.91 59.15
C ARG A 5 22.62 -6.75 57.89
N LEU A 6 21.58 -7.59 57.90
CA LEU A 6 20.97 -8.20 56.71
C LEU A 6 20.15 -7.13 55.99
N THR A 7 20.25 -7.05 54.67
CA THR A 7 19.15 -6.54 53.82
C THR A 7 19.12 -7.33 52.52
N LEU A 8 17.97 -7.97 52.33
CA LEU A 8 17.53 -8.77 51.19
C LEU A 8 17.10 -7.82 50.06
N GLY A 9 17.69 -7.93 48.87
CA GLY A 9 17.33 -7.11 47.70
C GLY A 9 16.82 -7.98 46.56
N VAL A 10 15.55 -7.82 46.22
CA VAL A 10 14.84 -8.48 45.12
C VAL A 10 15.48 -8.07 43.78
N ALA A 11 16.02 -9.04 43.04
CA ALA A 11 16.51 -8.83 41.68
C ALA A 11 15.33 -8.91 40.69
N ALA A 12 14.82 -7.76 40.27
CA ALA A 12 13.95 -7.63 39.11
C ALA A 12 14.83 -7.59 37.85
N THR A 13 14.79 -8.64 37.04
CA THR A 13 15.50 -8.71 35.75
C THR A 13 14.68 -7.98 34.67
N ILE A 14 15.20 -6.86 34.19
CA ILE A 14 14.71 -6.16 32.99
C ILE A 14 15.37 -6.81 31.78
N PRO A 15 14.63 -7.43 30.83
CA PRO A 15 15.22 -7.80 29.55
C PRO A 15 15.42 -6.54 28.69
N VAL A 16 16.68 -6.18 28.49
CA VAL A 16 17.12 -5.23 27.46
C VAL A 16 16.93 -5.90 26.11
N LEU A 17 15.94 -5.46 25.34
CA LEU A 17 15.78 -5.86 23.94
C LEU A 17 16.86 -5.14 23.11
N LEU A 18 17.93 -5.87 22.82
CA LEU A 18 18.97 -5.49 21.86
C LEU A 18 18.36 -5.46 20.46
N LEU A 19 18.29 -4.28 19.85
CA LEU A 19 18.07 -4.12 18.42
C LEU A 19 19.26 -4.73 17.67
N ALA A 20 19.07 -5.92 17.10
CA ALA A 20 19.99 -6.44 16.10
C ALA A 20 19.61 -5.84 14.73
N ALA A 21 20.31 -4.77 14.37
CA ALA A 21 20.45 -4.37 12.98
C ALA A 21 21.19 -5.49 12.23
N ALA A 22 20.47 -6.32 11.50
CA ALA A 22 21.05 -7.31 10.58
C ALA A 22 20.97 -6.76 9.16
N CYS A 23 21.96 -5.96 8.79
CA CYS A 23 22.34 -5.79 7.41
C CYS A 23 23.05 -7.09 6.99
N SER A 24 22.37 -7.96 6.23
CA SER A 24 22.93 -9.20 5.69
C SER A 24 23.04 -9.10 4.18
N SER A 25 24.24 -8.76 3.71
CA SER A 25 24.72 -9.08 2.38
C SER A 25 24.87 -10.60 2.25
N GLY A 26 24.20 -11.20 1.26
CA GLY A 26 24.45 -12.58 0.82
C GLY A 26 23.58 -13.63 1.51
N GLY A 27 22.45 -13.95 0.89
CA GLY A 27 21.61 -15.10 1.24
C GLY A 27 20.67 -15.36 0.08
N SER A 28 20.80 -16.55 -0.50
CA SER A 28 19.92 -17.26 -1.43
C SER A 28 18.90 -16.44 -2.24
N ALA A 29 18.99 -16.56 -3.57
CA ALA A 29 17.87 -16.29 -4.45
C ALA A 29 16.74 -17.28 -4.13
N ASP A 30 15.99 -16.99 -3.07
CA ASP A 30 14.62 -17.47 -2.93
C ASP A 30 13.91 -16.95 -4.16
N ALA A 31 13.49 -17.88 -5.02
CA ALA A 31 12.57 -17.58 -6.11
C ALA A 31 11.40 -16.84 -5.45
N THR A 32 11.37 -15.52 -5.67
CA THR A 32 10.32 -14.68 -5.13
C THR A 32 9.05 -15.17 -5.80
N SER A 33 8.30 -16.02 -5.10
CA SER A 33 6.88 -16.17 -5.35
C SER A 33 6.33 -14.77 -5.17
N SER A 34 6.17 -14.05 -6.29
CA SER A 34 5.53 -12.75 -6.34
C SER A 34 4.26 -12.86 -5.51
N ALA A 35 4.20 -12.10 -4.41
CA ALA A 35 3.04 -12.09 -3.54
C ALA A 35 1.81 -11.92 -4.43
N SER A 36 0.83 -12.82 -4.29
CA SER A 36 -0.40 -12.74 -5.06
C SER A 36 -1.07 -11.41 -4.73
N VAL A 37 -1.24 -10.55 -5.74
CA VAL A 37 -1.97 -9.29 -5.60
C VAL A 37 -3.43 -9.62 -5.32
N THR A 38 -3.95 -9.15 -4.19
CA THR A 38 -5.35 -9.38 -3.78
C THR A 38 -6.24 -8.18 -4.01
N THR A 39 -5.65 -6.98 -4.16
CA THR A 39 -6.39 -5.72 -4.29
C THR A 39 -5.68 -4.83 -5.29
N LEU A 40 -6.45 -4.12 -6.11
CA LEU A 40 -5.99 -3.02 -6.96
C LEU A 40 -6.81 -1.77 -6.66
N THR A 41 -6.15 -0.64 -6.52
CA THR A 41 -6.77 0.68 -6.44
C THR A 41 -6.93 1.26 -7.84
N TRP A 42 -8.13 1.69 -8.18
CA TRP A 42 -8.45 2.26 -9.49
C TRP A 42 -9.10 3.63 -9.34
N TRP A 43 -8.53 4.68 -9.93
CA TRP A 43 -9.17 5.98 -10.03
C TRP A 43 -9.64 6.35 -11.45
N ASP A 44 -10.82 6.96 -11.55
CA ASP A 44 -11.34 7.52 -12.80
C ASP A 44 -12.30 8.70 -12.56
N GLY A 45 -12.67 9.41 -13.63
CA GLY A 45 -13.61 10.53 -13.60
C GLY A 45 -15.04 10.19 -14.05
N PHE A 46 -15.40 8.91 -14.24
CA PHE A 46 -16.66 8.50 -14.87
C PHE A 46 -17.84 8.51 -13.89
N THR A 47 -18.25 9.70 -13.45
CA THR A 47 -19.42 9.85 -12.56
C THR A 47 -20.72 9.32 -13.15
N GLN A 48 -20.84 9.30 -14.48
CA GLN A 48 -22.00 8.74 -15.19
C GLN A 48 -22.12 7.21 -15.07
N TYR A 49 -21.06 6.53 -14.66
CA TYR A 49 -21.00 5.08 -14.45
C TYR A 49 -20.74 4.72 -12.98
N ASN A 50 -21.18 5.57 -12.06
CA ASN A 50 -21.10 5.34 -10.62
C ASN A 50 -22.52 5.26 -10.04
N THR A 51 -23.31 4.33 -10.55
CA THR A 51 -24.75 4.19 -10.23
C THR A 51 -25.08 2.89 -9.49
N GLY A 52 -24.11 1.98 -9.36
CA GLY A 52 -24.26 0.65 -8.74
C GLY A 52 -24.70 -0.45 -9.72
N ASP A 53 -25.17 -0.09 -10.91
CA ASP A 53 -25.71 -0.99 -11.94
C ASP A 53 -25.21 -0.65 -13.36
N SER A 54 -24.16 0.17 -13.46
CA SER A 54 -23.62 0.57 -14.76
C SER A 54 -22.89 -0.59 -15.45
N PRO A 55 -22.81 -0.59 -16.80
CA PRO A 55 -22.03 -1.59 -17.53
C PRO A 55 -20.55 -1.66 -17.11
N LEU A 56 -19.97 -0.54 -16.68
CA LEU A 56 -18.59 -0.48 -16.18
C LEU A 56 -18.45 -1.23 -14.85
N GLU A 57 -19.37 -1.02 -13.91
CA GLU A 57 -19.38 -1.74 -12.63
C GLU A 57 -19.60 -3.24 -12.85
N GLY A 58 -20.45 -3.62 -13.81
CA GLY A 58 -20.62 -5.02 -14.22
C GLY A 58 -19.34 -5.63 -14.79
N LEU A 59 -18.58 -4.86 -15.60
CA LEU A 59 -17.27 -5.29 -16.10
C LEU A 59 -16.25 -5.46 -14.96
N ILE A 60 -16.22 -4.53 -14.01
CA ILE A 60 -15.36 -4.60 -12.81
C ILE A 60 -15.67 -5.87 -12.03
N GLY A 61 -16.95 -6.10 -11.68
CA GLY A 61 -17.35 -7.28 -10.91
C GLY A 61 -17.03 -8.60 -11.63
N THR A 62 -17.20 -8.66 -12.96
CA THR A 62 -16.78 -9.82 -13.75
C THR A 62 -15.26 -10.07 -13.64
N CYS A 63 -14.46 -9.00 -13.65
CA CYS A 63 -13.01 -9.09 -13.52
C CYS A 63 -12.60 -9.58 -12.12
N GLU A 64 -13.24 -9.05 -11.08
CA GLU A 64 -13.03 -9.50 -9.69
C GLU A 64 -13.39 -10.99 -9.51
N GLU A 65 -14.52 -11.43 -10.05
CA GLU A 65 -14.95 -12.85 -9.98
C GLU A 65 -13.96 -13.79 -10.71
N GLN A 66 -13.48 -13.39 -11.88
CA GLN A 66 -12.57 -14.23 -12.69
C GLN A 66 -11.17 -14.34 -12.10
N THR A 67 -10.70 -13.28 -11.44
CA THR A 67 -9.31 -13.18 -10.98
C THR A 67 -9.16 -13.39 -9.48
N GLY A 68 -10.23 -13.20 -8.71
CA GLY A 68 -10.20 -13.21 -7.25
C GLY A 68 -9.57 -11.95 -6.63
N ILE A 69 -9.30 -10.91 -7.42
CA ILE A 69 -8.83 -9.61 -6.91
C ILE A 69 -10.01 -8.73 -6.52
N THR A 70 -9.81 -7.84 -5.56
CA THR A 70 -10.73 -6.74 -5.26
C THR A 70 -10.27 -5.46 -5.97
N ILE A 71 -11.17 -4.74 -6.61
CA ILE A 71 -10.93 -3.46 -7.25
C ILE A 71 -11.55 -2.35 -6.39
N GLU A 72 -10.69 -1.59 -5.71
CA GLU A 72 -11.09 -0.41 -4.93
C GLU A 72 -11.16 0.82 -5.85
N ARG A 73 -12.32 0.98 -6.48
CA ARG A 73 -12.58 2.09 -7.40
C ARG A 73 -12.89 3.39 -6.66
N THR A 74 -12.21 4.48 -7.01
CA THR A 74 -12.58 5.84 -6.59
C THR A 74 -12.94 6.69 -7.80
N VAL A 75 -14.12 7.31 -7.76
CA VAL A 75 -14.59 8.20 -8.82
C VAL A 75 -14.43 9.66 -8.39
N ASP A 76 -13.64 10.43 -9.13
CA ASP A 76 -13.35 11.84 -8.85
C ASP A 76 -13.20 12.63 -10.17
N GLN A 77 -14.01 13.67 -10.36
CA GLN A 77 -13.91 14.53 -11.55
C GLN A 77 -12.65 15.41 -11.54
N SER A 78 -12.03 15.57 -10.38
CA SER A 78 -10.81 16.35 -10.13
C SER A 78 -9.54 15.50 -10.28
N ILE A 79 -9.60 14.44 -11.09
CA ILE A 79 -8.61 13.36 -11.10
C ILE A 79 -7.17 13.84 -11.32
N ASN A 80 -6.96 14.86 -12.16
CA ASN A 80 -5.63 15.40 -12.47
C ASN A 80 -5.00 16.07 -11.24
N ASP A 81 -5.78 16.85 -10.48
CA ASP A 81 -5.31 17.52 -9.26
C ASP A 81 -4.98 16.51 -8.16
N ARG A 82 -5.80 15.45 -8.07
CA ARG A 82 -5.57 14.34 -7.14
C ARG A 82 -4.33 13.55 -7.51
N LEU A 83 -4.14 13.19 -8.79
CA LEU A 83 -2.97 12.46 -9.26
C LEU A 83 -1.69 13.26 -9.04
N THR A 84 -1.73 14.58 -9.28
CA THR A 84 -0.58 15.48 -9.04
C THR A 84 -0.20 15.53 -7.55
N GLN A 85 -1.18 15.58 -6.65
CA GLN A 85 -0.93 15.50 -5.21
C GLN A 85 -0.37 14.12 -4.80
N ALA A 86 -0.98 13.04 -5.30
CA ALA A 86 -0.56 11.66 -5.02
C ALA A 86 0.87 11.37 -5.49
N ALA A 87 1.26 11.90 -6.65
CA ALA A 87 2.63 11.82 -7.15
C ALA A 87 3.65 12.45 -6.20
N SER A 88 3.26 13.55 -5.54
CA SER A 88 4.13 14.26 -4.60
C SER A 88 4.24 13.54 -3.24
N SER A 89 3.19 12.82 -2.83
CA SER A 89 3.17 12.06 -1.56
C SER A 89 3.63 10.61 -1.70
N GLY A 90 3.71 10.08 -2.93
CA GLY A 90 4.02 8.69 -3.21
C GLY A 90 2.82 7.73 -3.09
N ASP A 91 1.60 8.27 -3.01
CA ASP A 91 0.37 7.50 -2.80
C ASP A 91 -0.44 7.35 -4.11
N LEU A 92 0.22 6.93 -5.19
CA LEU A 92 -0.40 6.71 -6.49
C LEU A 92 -1.33 5.49 -6.49
N PRO A 93 -2.40 5.47 -7.31
CA PRO A 93 -3.20 4.27 -7.51
C PRO A 93 -2.46 3.25 -8.38
N ASP A 94 -2.93 2.00 -8.37
CA ASP A 94 -2.45 0.97 -9.28
C ASP A 94 -2.92 1.22 -10.72
N LEU A 95 -4.13 1.76 -10.87
CA LEU A 95 -4.73 2.12 -12.16
C LEU A 95 -5.33 3.53 -12.10
N VAL A 96 -5.04 4.35 -13.10
CA VAL A 96 -5.70 5.65 -13.31
C VAL A 96 -6.17 5.78 -14.74
N VAL A 97 -7.39 6.29 -14.93
CA VAL A 97 -7.90 6.64 -16.25
C VAL A 97 -7.66 8.13 -16.49
N LEU A 98 -6.87 8.42 -17.53
CA LEU A 98 -6.53 9.77 -17.94
C LEU A 98 -7.15 10.11 -19.29
N ASP A 99 -7.56 11.36 -19.45
CA ASP A 99 -7.92 11.87 -20.78
C ASP A 99 -6.69 11.94 -21.68
N ASN A 100 -6.88 11.63 -22.97
CA ASN A 100 -5.81 11.59 -23.97
C ASN A 100 -4.85 12.81 -23.96
N PRO A 101 -5.31 14.07 -23.78
CA PRO A 101 -4.41 15.22 -23.75
C PRO A 101 -3.42 15.21 -22.56
N ASN A 102 -3.74 14.51 -21.47
CA ASN A 102 -2.96 14.55 -20.24
C ASN A 102 -1.91 13.43 -20.15
N VAL A 103 -2.06 12.36 -20.94
CA VAL A 103 -1.17 11.17 -20.88
C VAL A 103 0.29 11.56 -21.06
N ALA A 104 0.61 12.40 -22.05
CA ALA A 104 1.99 12.80 -22.32
C ALA A 104 2.62 13.57 -21.15
N GLN A 105 1.86 14.46 -20.52
CA GLN A 105 2.32 15.25 -19.37
C GLN A 105 2.74 14.34 -18.21
N TYR A 106 1.94 13.33 -17.87
CA TYR A 106 2.26 12.44 -16.75
C TYR A 106 3.40 11.47 -17.11
N ALA A 107 3.43 10.94 -18.34
CA ALA A 107 4.52 10.09 -18.82
C ALA A 107 5.89 10.79 -18.77
N GLU A 108 5.96 12.08 -19.11
CA GLU A 108 7.19 12.88 -19.01
C GLU A 108 7.71 13.01 -17.56
N THR A 109 6.83 12.86 -16.57
CA THR A 109 7.18 12.89 -15.14
C THR A 109 7.53 11.53 -14.55
N GLY A 110 7.44 10.45 -15.35
CA GLY A 110 7.74 9.09 -14.91
C GLY A 110 6.58 8.41 -14.15
N ILE A 111 5.37 8.94 -14.33
CA ILE A 111 4.10 8.32 -13.90
C ILE A 111 3.51 7.58 -15.09
#